data_AF-A0A8C2LCE7-F1
#
_entry.id   AF-A0A8C2LCE7-F1
#
_cell.length_a   1.000
_cell.length_b   1.000
_cell.length_c   1.000
_cell.angle_alpha   90.00
_cell.angle_beta   90.00
_cell.angle_gamma   90.00
#
_symmetry.space_group_name_H-M   'P 1'
#
loop_
_entity.id
_entity.type
_entity.pdbx_description
1 polymer ?
#
loop_
_entity_poly.entity_id
_entity_poly.type
_entity_poly.pdbx_seq_one_letter_code
_entity_poly.pdbx_strand_id
1 'polypeptide(L)'
;MRPDVGHPKTDVEHPKTGVGTQRLLGPKRPHRSFFESFIRTLIIVCTALAVVLSSVSICDGHWLLVEDRLFGLWYFCTISNHSEPHCMRDLSQAHMPGLAVGMGLARSVAALAVVAAIFGLELLMVSQVCEDVRSRRKWAIGSYLLLVAFILSSGGLLTFIILLKSQITLMGFTLMFWCEFTASFLFFLNATSGLHINSLTQPWNQLRKCRHEGTSLT
;
A
#
# COMPACT_ATOMS: atom_id res chain seq x y z
N MET A 1 -74.43 -20.32 63.87
CA MET A 1 -73.68 -19.42 62.98
C MET A 1 -72.98 -20.23 61.89
N ARG A 2 -73.46 -20.18 60.65
CA ARG A 2 -72.64 -20.09 59.41
C ARG A 2 -72.61 -18.59 59.02
N PRO A 3 -71.71 -18.06 58.18
CA PRO A 3 -71.01 -18.66 57.01
C PRO A 3 -69.47 -18.53 57.14
N ASP A 4 -68.55 -18.91 56.24
CA ASP A 4 -68.42 -18.99 54.77
C ASP A 4 -67.52 -20.20 54.42
N VAL A 5 -67.85 -21.15 53.53
CA VAL A 5 -67.74 -21.13 52.04
C VAL A 5 -66.36 -20.59 51.60
N GLY A 6 -65.39 -21.33 51.08
CA GLY A 6 -65.41 -22.52 50.23
C GLY A 6 -64.70 -22.18 48.91
N HIS A 7 -63.43 -22.54 48.74
CA HIS A 7 -62.89 -23.18 47.52
C HIS A 7 -61.37 -23.48 47.61
N PRO A 8 -60.92 -24.68 47.22
CA PRO A 8 -59.53 -24.97 46.90
C PRO A 8 -59.29 -24.69 45.40
N LYS A 9 -58.23 -23.96 45.05
CA LYS A 9 -57.73 -23.92 43.67
C LYS A 9 -56.41 -24.69 43.57
N THR A 10 -56.56 -25.95 43.19
CA THR A 10 -55.58 -26.73 42.46
C THR A 10 -55.57 -26.24 41.01
N ASP A 11 -54.47 -25.63 40.57
CA ASP A 11 -54.15 -25.44 39.15
C ASP A 11 -52.67 -25.86 39.00
N VAL A 12 -52.43 -27.15 38.75
CA VAL A 12 -52.02 -27.72 37.46
C VAL A 12 -50.62 -27.24 37.03
N GLU A 13 -49.65 -28.13 37.23
CA GLU A 13 -48.42 -28.17 36.44
C GLU A 13 -48.75 -28.20 34.95
N HIS A 14 -48.16 -27.28 34.18
CA HIS A 14 -47.73 -27.58 32.83
C HIS A 14 -46.43 -26.84 32.52
N PRO A 15 -45.40 -27.53 31.99
CA PRO A 15 -44.14 -26.94 31.62
C PRO A 15 -44.34 -26.16 30.32
N LYS A 16 -44.15 -24.84 30.35
CA LYS A 16 -43.97 -24.08 29.11
C LYS A 16 -42.50 -24.12 28.73
N THR A 17 -42.10 -25.24 28.14
CA THR A 17 -41.05 -25.29 27.13
C THR A 17 -41.47 -24.39 25.96
N GLY A 18 -41.09 -23.12 26.06
CA GLY A 18 -41.13 -22.14 24.98
C GLY A 18 -39.71 -21.79 24.57
N VAL A 19 -39.04 -22.73 23.91
CA VAL A 19 -37.87 -22.44 23.08
C VAL A 19 -38.32 -21.42 22.04
N GLY A 20 -37.86 -20.18 22.19
CA GLY A 20 -38.29 -19.05 21.38
C GLY A 20 -37.13 -18.09 21.14
N THR A 21 -36.30 -18.46 20.18
CA THR A 21 -35.57 -17.52 19.32
C THR A 21 -34.46 -16.71 20.01
N GLN A 22 -33.32 -17.37 20.19
CA GLN A 22 -32.06 -16.97 19.55
C GLN A 22 -32.03 -15.50 19.06
N ARG A 23 -31.98 -14.51 19.96
CA ARG A 23 -31.20 -13.30 19.64
C ARG A 23 -29.75 -13.69 19.80
N LEU A 24 -29.23 -14.33 18.75
CA LEU A 24 -27.88 -14.09 18.27
C LEU A 24 -27.70 -12.56 18.18
N LEU A 25 -27.43 -11.93 19.32
CA LEU A 25 -26.54 -10.78 19.38
C LEU A 25 -25.16 -11.35 19.01
N GLY A 26 -25.04 -11.77 17.75
CA GLY A 26 -23.76 -11.91 17.10
C GLY A 26 -23.02 -10.59 17.36
N PRO A 27 -21.71 -10.64 17.66
CA PRO A 27 -20.95 -9.46 17.99
C PRO A 27 -21.31 -8.40 16.96
N LYS A 28 -21.94 -7.31 17.42
CA LYS A 28 -22.33 -6.19 16.56
C LYS A 28 -21.01 -5.80 15.89
N ARG A 29 -20.84 -6.20 14.62
CA ARG A 29 -19.58 -5.99 13.90
C ARG A 29 -19.24 -4.53 14.18
N PRO A 30 -18.08 -4.21 14.76
CA PRO A 30 -17.71 -2.82 14.96
C PRO A 30 -17.68 -2.22 13.56
N HIS A 31 -18.77 -1.57 13.18
CA HIS A 31 -18.94 -1.06 11.83
C HIS A 31 -17.82 -0.05 11.68
N ARG A 32 -16.82 -0.43 10.89
CA ARG A 32 -15.71 0.43 10.53
C ARG A 32 -16.33 1.75 10.06
N SER A 33 -15.85 2.87 10.58
CA SER A 33 -16.36 4.17 10.15
C SER A 33 -16.25 4.24 8.63
N PHE A 34 -17.28 4.75 7.95
CA PHE A 34 -17.29 4.90 6.49
C PHE A 34 -16.00 5.58 6.01
N PHE A 35 -15.54 6.59 6.74
CA PHE A 35 -14.27 7.28 6.50
C PHE A 35 -13.05 6.34 6.57
N GLU A 36 -12.97 5.44 7.54
CA GLU A 36 -11.83 4.53 7.65
C GLU A 36 -11.80 3.51 6.48
N SER A 37 -12.96 3.05 6.02
CA SER A 37 -13.06 2.20 4.82
C SER A 37 -12.70 2.96 3.54
N PHE A 38 -13.19 4.20 3.43
CA PHE A 38 -12.91 5.08 2.30
C PHE A 38 -11.42 5.40 2.18
N ILE A 39 -10.77 5.83 3.27
CA ILE A 39 -9.33 6.15 3.26
C ILE A 39 -8.51 4.90 2.94
N ARG A 40 -8.85 3.71 3.47
CA ARG A 40 -8.12 2.49 3.13
C ARG A 40 -8.25 2.12 1.66
N THR A 41 -9.45 2.28 1.09
CA THR A 41 -9.67 2.07 -0.34
C THR A 41 -8.86 3.06 -1.17
N LEU A 42 -8.83 4.35 -0.78
CA LEU A 42 -7.99 5.35 -1.44
C LEU A 42 -6.51 4.98 -1.39
N ILE A 43 -5.99 4.53 -0.25
CA ILE A 43 -4.58 4.08 -0.13
C ILE A 43 -4.30 2.96 -1.12
N ILE A 44 -5.19 1.97 -1.25
CA ILE A 44 -5.00 0.87 -2.20
C ILE A 44 -5.02 1.36 -3.64
N VAL A 45 -6.01 2.17 -4.01
CA VAL A 45 -6.12 2.69 -5.38
C VAL A 45 -4.92 3.58 -5.72
N CYS A 46 -4.52 4.49 -4.82
CA CYS A 46 -3.33 5.32 -4.99
C CYS A 46 -2.05 4.48 -5.06
N THR A 47 -1.94 3.41 -4.27
CA THR A 47 -0.80 2.50 -4.34
C THR A 47 -0.76 1.77 -5.67
N ALA A 48 -1.91 1.28 -6.17
CA ALA A 48 -2.00 0.64 -7.48
C ALA A 48 -1.60 1.60 -8.60
N LEU A 49 -2.08 2.85 -8.57
CA LEU A 49 -1.67 3.89 -9.52
C LEU A 49 -0.16 4.16 -9.45
N ALA A 50 0.42 4.25 -8.25
CA ALA A 50 1.86 4.42 -8.08
C ALA A 50 2.67 3.24 -8.65
N VAL A 51 2.21 2.00 -8.44
CA VAL A 51 2.83 0.80 -9.02
C VAL A 51 2.79 0.84 -10.54
N VAL A 52 1.66 1.22 -11.14
CA VAL A 52 1.53 1.35 -12.61
C VAL A 52 2.46 2.44 -13.14
N LEU A 53 2.45 3.63 -12.54
CA LEU A 53 3.32 4.73 -12.94
C LEU A 53 4.81 4.36 -12.85
N SER A 54 5.21 3.71 -11.76
CA SER A 54 6.60 3.28 -11.57
C SER A 54 6.98 2.17 -12.55
N SER A 55 6.10 1.20 -12.78
CA SER A 55 6.34 0.12 -13.75
C SER A 55 6.49 0.67 -15.16
N VAL A 56 5.59 1.56 -15.61
CA VAL A 56 5.67 2.16 -16.94
C VAL A 56 6.94 3.00 -17.09
N SER A 57 7.30 3.81 -16.08
CA SER A 57 8.52 4.60 -16.12
C SER A 57 9.80 3.75 -16.19
N ILE A 58 9.85 2.66 -15.43
CA ILE A 58 11.01 1.75 -15.42
C ILE A 58 11.05 0.90 -16.70
N CYS A 59 9.90 0.46 -17.22
CA CYS A 59 9.81 -0.36 -18.43
C CYS A 59 10.11 0.43 -19.70
N ASP A 60 9.59 1.65 -19.82
CA ASP A 60 9.94 2.54 -20.94
C ASP A 60 11.41 2.97 -20.81
N GLY A 61 11.83 3.30 -19.60
CA GLY A 61 13.21 3.54 -19.26
C GLY A 61 13.76 4.84 -19.84
N HIS A 62 13.07 5.59 -20.68
CA HIS A 62 13.58 6.85 -21.23
C HIS A 62 13.45 7.97 -20.22
N TRP A 63 14.50 8.22 -19.44
CA TRP A 63 14.41 9.15 -18.30
C TRP A 63 14.93 10.55 -18.64
N LEU A 64 15.88 10.67 -19.56
CA LEU A 64 16.50 11.95 -19.91
C LEU A 64 16.64 12.08 -21.44
N LEU A 65 16.16 13.21 -21.96
CA LEU A 65 16.24 13.61 -23.36
C LEU A 65 17.12 14.87 -23.43
N VAL A 66 18.29 14.76 -24.06
CA VAL A 66 19.18 15.91 -24.27
C VAL A 66 19.41 16.05 -25.78
N GLU A 67 18.86 17.13 -26.33
CA GLU A 67 18.90 17.42 -27.78
C GLU A 67 18.38 16.23 -28.59
N ASP A 68 19.27 15.48 -29.25
CA ASP A 68 18.98 14.30 -30.06
C ASP A 68 19.43 12.98 -29.38
N ARG A 69 19.70 12.97 -28.07
CA ARG A 69 20.18 11.79 -27.33
C ARG A 69 19.21 11.40 -26.22
N LEU A 70 18.68 10.18 -26.32
CA LEU A 70 17.84 9.53 -25.33
C LEU A 70 18.71 8.70 -24.38
N PHE A 71 18.88 9.20 -23.17
CA PHE A 71 19.50 8.50 -22.07
C PHE A 71 18.43 7.73 -21.30
N GLY A 72 18.29 6.46 -21.66
CA GLY A 72 17.40 5.55 -20.97
C GLY A 72 18.11 4.77 -19.86
N LEU A 73 17.32 4.32 -18.90
CA LEU A 73 17.68 3.34 -17.90
C LEU A 73 18.18 2.08 -18.62
N TRP A 74 17.56 1.59 -19.70
CA TRP A 74 17.95 0.35 -20.39
C TRP A 74 18.80 0.53 -21.65
N TYR A 75 18.59 1.62 -22.40
CA TYR A 75 19.20 1.83 -23.71
C TYR A 75 19.70 3.26 -23.83
N PHE A 76 20.81 3.45 -24.53
CA PHE A 76 21.31 4.75 -24.92
C PHE A 76 21.11 4.92 -26.43
N CYS A 77 20.19 5.81 -26.84
CA CYS A 77 19.91 6.04 -28.25
C CYS A 77 20.42 7.41 -28.67
N THR A 78 21.23 7.46 -29.73
CA THR A 78 21.61 8.71 -30.40
C THR A 78 20.81 8.84 -31.69
N ILE A 79 19.95 9.84 -31.77
CA ILE A 79 19.28 10.23 -33.00
C ILE A 79 20.28 11.11 -33.76
N SER A 80 20.61 10.73 -34.99
CA SER A 80 21.46 11.52 -35.87
C SER A 80 20.61 11.98 -37.03
N ASN A 81 20.66 13.27 -37.38
CA ASN A 81 19.82 13.89 -38.42
C ASN A 81 19.94 13.27 -39.83
N HIS A 82 20.88 12.35 -40.08
CA HIS A 82 21.13 11.75 -41.39
C HIS A 82 21.26 10.22 -41.40
N SER A 83 20.93 9.51 -40.32
CA SER A 83 21.05 8.03 -40.26
C SER A 83 20.09 7.39 -39.26
N GLU A 84 19.84 6.09 -39.45
CA GLU A 84 19.01 5.23 -38.58
C GLU A 84 19.40 5.41 -37.09
N PRO A 85 18.45 5.48 -36.15
CA PRO A 85 18.75 5.73 -34.74
C PRO A 85 19.70 4.65 -34.19
N HIS A 86 20.90 5.05 -33.81
CA HIS A 86 21.89 4.16 -33.20
C HIS A 86 21.57 4.00 -31.71
N CYS A 87 20.80 2.95 -31.39
CA CYS A 87 20.55 2.53 -30.02
C CYS A 87 21.64 1.54 -29.57
N MET A 88 22.54 2.01 -28.71
CA MET A 88 23.53 1.17 -28.04
C MET A 88 22.97 0.66 -26.71
N ARG A 89 23.06 -0.65 -26.53
CA ARG A 89 22.68 -1.34 -25.29
C ARG A 89 23.86 -1.43 -24.30
N ASP A 90 25.10 -1.31 -24.80
CA ASP A 90 26.32 -1.37 -23.99
C ASP A 90 26.81 0.04 -23.58
N LEU A 91 26.49 0.38 -22.34
CA LEU A 91 26.99 1.58 -21.67
C LEU A 91 28.50 1.49 -21.36
N SER A 92 29.13 0.31 -21.50
CA SER A 92 30.59 0.13 -21.36
C SER A 92 31.38 0.76 -22.52
N GLN A 93 30.71 1.02 -23.64
CA GLN A 93 31.31 1.67 -24.80
C GLN A 93 31.33 3.19 -24.64
N ALA A 94 30.50 3.75 -23.74
CA ALA A 94 30.66 5.11 -23.25
C ALA A 94 31.87 5.12 -22.30
N HIS A 95 32.89 5.88 -22.67
CA HIS A 95 34.25 5.94 -22.09
C HIS A 95 34.36 6.42 -20.62
N MET A 96 33.33 6.21 -19.79
CA MET A 96 33.22 6.66 -18.40
C MET A 96 33.28 5.45 -17.44
N PRO A 97 34.43 5.17 -16.80
CA PRO A 97 34.56 4.09 -15.83
C PRO A 97 33.58 4.30 -14.67
N GLY A 98 32.75 3.30 -14.38
CA GLY A 98 31.75 3.32 -13.30
C GLY A 98 30.31 3.63 -13.73
N LEU A 99 30.10 4.20 -14.93
CA LEU A 99 28.74 4.51 -15.43
C LEU A 99 27.92 3.23 -15.68
N ALA A 100 28.53 2.19 -16.24
CA ALA A 100 27.87 0.91 -16.48
C ALA A 100 27.44 0.20 -15.18
N VAL A 101 28.29 0.21 -14.15
CA VAL A 101 28.01 -0.38 -12.84
C VAL A 101 26.94 0.42 -12.11
N GLY A 102 27.06 1.76 -12.10
CA GLY A 102 26.08 2.65 -11.48
C GLY A 102 24.69 2.52 -12.11
N MET A 103 24.61 2.41 -13.45
CA MET A 103 23.35 2.20 -14.15
C MET A 103 22.76 0.81 -13.86
N GLY A 104 23.60 -0.23 -13.79
CA GLY A 104 23.18 -1.57 -13.38
C GLY A 104 22.59 -1.61 -11.96
N LEU A 105 23.21 -0.88 -11.03
CA LEU A 105 22.70 -0.71 -9.67
C LEU A 105 21.37 0.06 -9.67
N ALA A 106 21.27 1.18 -10.39
CA ALA A 106 20.03 1.96 -10.49
C ALA A 106 18.86 1.12 -11.01
N ARG A 107 19.08 0.32 -12.08
CA ARG A 107 18.09 -0.62 -12.63
C ARG A 107 17.63 -1.64 -11.60
N SER A 108 18.61 -2.28 -10.94
CA SER A 108 18.32 -3.36 -10.00
C SER A 108 17.53 -2.85 -8.79
N VAL A 109 17.95 -1.69 -8.25
CA VAL A 109 17.28 -1.04 -7.12
C VAL A 109 15.87 -0.58 -7.51
N ALA A 110 15.69 0.04 -8.68
CA ALA A 110 14.38 0.46 -9.16
C ALA A 110 13.44 -0.73 -9.42
N ALA A 111 13.92 -1.81 -10.03
CA ALA A 111 13.13 -3.02 -10.25
C ALA A 111 12.71 -3.69 -8.93
N LEU A 112 13.61 -3.76 -7.95
CA LEU A 112 13.30 -4.25 -6.61
C LEU A 112 12.25 -3.38 -5.90
N ALA A 113 12.24 -2.07 -6.16
CA ALA A 113 11.21 -1.17 -5.64
C ALA A 113 9.81 -1.57 -6.14
N VAL A 114 9.66 -1.84 -7.43
CA VAL A 114 8.38 -2.28 -8.03
C VAL A 114 7.93 -3.60 -7.42
N VAL A 115 8.84 -4.57 -7.31
CA VAL A 115 8.52 -5.88 -6.71
C VAL A 115 8.06 -5.72 -5.27
N ALA A 116 8.78 -4.93 -4.45
CA ALA A 116 8.40 -4.64 -3.08
C ALA A 116 7.02 -3.94 -3.01
N ALA A 117 6.76 -3.00 -3.91
CA ALA A 117 5.48 -2.29 -3.99
C ALA A 117 4.31 -3.21 -4.36
N ILE A 118 4.50 -4.15 -5.31
CA ILE A 118 3.49 -5.15 -5.67
C ILE A 118 3.17 -6.03 -4.46
N PHE A 119 4.17 -6.57 -3.77
CA PHE A 119 3.92 -7.35 -2.55
C PHE A 119 3.25 -6.52 -1.45
N GLY A 120 3.62 -5.24 -1.32
CA GLY A 120 2.94 -4.30 -0.42
C GLY A 120 1.46 -4.15 -0.76
N LEU A 121 1.13 -3.93 -2.03
CA LEU A 121 -0.24 -3.81 -2.55
C LEU A 121 -1.07 -5.07 -2.30
N GLU A 122 -0.52 -6.26 -2.58
CA GLU A 122 -1.18 -7.55 -2.33
C GLU A 122 -1.54 -7.71 -0.84
N LEU A 123 -0.62 -7.38 0.06
CA LEU A 123 -0.88 -7.43 1.50
C LEU A 123 -1.93 -6.41 1.95
N LEU A 124 -1.95 -5.22 1.35
CA LEU A 124 -3.00 -4.22 1.60
C LEU A 124 -4.36 -4.70 1.11
N MET A 125 -4.45 -5.30 -0.08
CA MET A 125 -5.69 -5.85 -0.63
C MET A 125 -6.23 -6.99 0.22
N VAL A 126 -5.40 -7.98 0.54
CA VAL A 126 -5.78 -9.14 1.35
C VAL A 126 -6.18 -8.73 2.78
N SER A 127 -5.61 -7.66 3.32
CA SER A 127 -5.99 -7.16 4.64
C SER A 127 -7.33 -6.42 4.66
N GLN A 128 -7.86 -5.96 3.52
CA GLN A 128 -9.24 -5.48 3.45
C GLN A 128 -10.25 -6.64 3.43
N VAL A 129 -9.90 -7.79 2.84
CA VAL A 129 -10.83 -8.91 2.64
C VAL A 129 -11.03 -9.75 3.92
N CYS A 130 -10.02 -9.89 4.78
CA CYS A 130 -10.15 -10.62 6.05
C CYS A 130 -10.26 -9.65 7.23
N GLU A 131 -11.37 -9.63 7.99
CA GLU A 131 -11.61 -8.69 9.11
C GLU A 131 -11.04 -9.16 10.48
N ASP A 132 -9.82 -9.73 10.53
CA ASP A 132 -9.24 -10.27 11.77
C ASP A 132 -8.02 -9.48 12.30
N VAL A 133 -7.63 -9.74 13.56
CA VAL A 133 -6.37 -9.23 14.16
C VAL A 133 -5.14 -9.52 13.28
N ARG A 134 -5.15 -10.66 12.57
CA ARG A 134 -4.11 -11.03 11.59
C ARG A 134 -4.09 -10.10 10.37
N SER A 135 -5.23 -9.51 9.99
CA SER A 135 -5.29 -8.53 8.89
C SER A 135 -4.60 -7.22 9.22
N ARG A 136 -4.68 -6.75 10.48
CA ARG A 136 -3.93 -5.55 10.89
C ARG A 136 -2.42 -5.72 10.77
N ARG A 137 -1.90 -6.89 11.13
CA ARG A 137 -0.47 -7.20 10.94
C ARG A 137 -0.10 -7.21 9.45
N LYS A 138 -0.93 -7.81 8.60
CA LYS A 138 -0.75 -7.78 7.13
C LYS A 138 -0.76 -6.35 6.58
N TRP A 139 -1.68 -5.51 7.03
CA TRP A 139 -1.75 -4.09 6.64
C TRP A 139 -0.49 -3.31 7.04
N ALA A 140 0.01 -3.52 8.26
CA ALA A 140 1.24 -2.88 8.73
C ALA A 140 2.48 -3.35 7.95
N ILE A 141 2.59 -4.66 7.68
CA ILE A 141 3.67 -5.22 6.86
C ILE A 141 3.59 -4.64 5.43
N GLY A 142 2.40 -4.58 4.84
CA GLY A 142 2.19 -3.98 3.52
C GLY A 142 2.61 -2.51 3.48
N SER A 143 2.25 -1.73 4.52
CA SER A 143 2.67 -0.32 4.65
C SER A 143 4.20 -0.19 4.79
N TYR A 144 4.85 -1.12 5.50
CA TYR A 144 6.31 -1.14 5.62
C TYR A 144 6.99 -1.50 4.29
N LEU A 145 6.43 -2.45 3.52
CA LEU A 145 6.92 -2.76 2.17
C LEU A 145 6.82 -1.55 1.24
N LEU A 146 5.77 -0.73 1.34
CA LEU A 146 5.68 0.53 0.58
C LEU A 146 6.76 1.54 1.00
N LEU A 147 7.10 1.59 2.29
CA LEU A 147 8.20 2.44 2.77
C LEU A 147 9.55 1.98 2.22
N VAL A 148 9.78 0.66 2.18
CA VAL A 148 10.97 0.07 1.54
C VAL A 148 10.98 0.37 0.05
N ALA A 149 9.85 0.25 -0.64
CA ALA A 149 9.72 0.60 -2.05
C ALA A 149 10.05 2.08 -2.31
N PHE A 150 9.62 2.99 -1.43
CA PHE A 150 10.02 4.40 -1.49
C PHE A 150 11.53 4.59 -1.37
N ILE A 151 12.18 3.95 -0.39
CA ILE A 151 13.64 4.06 -0.21
C ILE A 151 14.39 3.53 -1.43
N LEU A 152 13.94 2.41 -1.99
CA LEU A 152 14.53 1.84 -3.19
C LEU A 152 14.31 2.74 -4.43
N SER A 153 13.07 3.17 -4.68
CA SER A 153 12.75 4.04 -5.83
C SER A 153 13.48 5.38 -5.75
N SER A 154 13.50 6.03 -4.58
CA SER A 154 14.27 7.26 -4.36
C SER A 154 15.78 7.04 -4.49
N GLY A 155 16.30 5.89 -4.03
CA GLY A 155 17.69 5.49 -4.24
C GLY A 155 18.04 5.31 -5.72
N GLY A 156 17.17 4.70 -6.51
CA GLY A 156 17.32 4.55 -7.97
C GLY A 156 17.34 5.91 -8.68
N LEU A 157 16.38 6.79 -8.36
CA LEU A 157 16.33 8.17 -8.87
C LEU A 157 17.58 8.97 -8.49
N LEU A 158 18.00 8.93 -7.22
CA LEU A 158 19.16 9.67 -6.74
C LEU A 158 20.44 9.18 -7.40
N THR A 159 20.60 7.87 -7.57
CA THR A 159 21.74 7.27 -8.27
C THR A 159 21.78 7.74 -9.73
N PHE A 160 20.64 7.76 -10.41
CA PHE A 160 20.53 8.26 -11.79
C PHE A 160 20.92 9.74 -11.90
N ILE A 161 20.41 10.59 -11.00
CA ILE A 161 20.74 12.02 -10.95
C ILE A 161 22.23 12.23 -10.67
N ILE A 162 22.83 11.48 -9.74
CA ILE A 162 24.26 11.60 -9.42
C ILE A 162 25.11 11.22 -10.63
N LEU A 163 24.78 10.13 -11.32
CA LEU A 163 25.52 9.67 -12.51
C LEU A 163 25.47 10.67 -13.66
N LEU A 164 24.32 11.33 -13.86
CA LEU A 164 24.12 12.28 -14.94
C LEU A 164 24.35 13.73 -14.52
N LYS A 165 24.79 14.00 -13.27
CA LYS A 165 24.95 15.34 -12.68
C LYS A 165 25.70 16.33 -13.57
N SER A 166 26.70 15.86 -14.30
CA SER A 166 27.51 16.70 -15.20
C SER A 166 26.79 17.12 -16.49
N GLN A 167 25.69 16.45 -16.86
CA GLN A 167 24.95 16.63 -18.12
C GLN A 167 23.51 17.12 -17.90
N ILE A 168 23.13 17.46 -16.66
CA ILE A 168 21.75 17.82 -16.32
C ILE A 168 21.44 19.25 -16.78
N THR A 169 20.58 19.36 -17.78
CA THR A 169 19.74 20.54 -17.97
C THR A 169 18.34 20.21 -17.43
N LEU A 170 17.77 21.09 -16.60
CA LEU A 170 16.48 20.84 -15.92
C LEU A 170 15.32 20.65 -16.92
N MET A 171 15.47 21.15 -18.14
CA MET A 171 14.54 21.00 -19.27
C MET A 171 14.68 19.64 -20.00
N GLY A 172 15.72 18.86 -19.72
CA GLY A 172 15.96 17.56 -20.38
C GLY A 172 15.32 16.36 -19.67
N PHE A 173 14.66 16.55 -18.52
CA PHE A 173 13.96 15.45 -17.86
C PHE A 173 12.66 15.10 -18.60
N THR A 174 12.53 13.82 -18.95
CA THR A 174 11.34 13.29 -19.62
C THR A 174 10.16 13.17 -18.66
N LEU A 175 8.95 12.99 -19.22
CA LEU A 175 7.75 12.67 -18.45
C LEU A 175 7.94 11.44 -17.56
N MET A 176 8.69 10.43 -18.02
CA MET A 176 8.91 9.18 -17.26
C MET A 176 9.68 9.42 -15.97
N PHE A 177 10.68 10.32 -15.99
CA PHE A 177 11.37 10.72 -14.76
C PHE A 177 10.40 11.36 -13.75
N TRP A 178 9.53 12.26 -14.22
CA TRP A 178 8.50 12.87 -13.38
C TRP A 178 7.47 11.86 -12.87
N CYS A 179 7.10 10.87 -13.67
CA CYS A 179 6.23 9.77 -13.26
C CYS A 179 6.85 8.94 -12.15
N GLU A 180 8.13 8.57 -12.25
CA GLU A 180 8.83 7.80 -11.22
C GLU A 180 9.00 8.63 -9.94
N PHE A 181 9.35 9.92 -10.06
CA PHE A 181 9.40 10.83 -8.93
C PHE A 181 8.04 10.94 -8.20
N THR A 182 6.96 11.08 -8.97
CA THR A 182 5.59 11.13 -8.43
C THR A 182 5.21 9.79 -7.78
N ALA A 183 5.53 8.67 -8.41
CA ALA A 183 5.27 7.33 -7.87
C ALA A 183 6.01 7.10 -6.55
N SER A 184 7.28 7.51 -6.47
CA SER A 184 8.09 7.47 -5.24
C SER A 184 7.41 8.25 -4.10
N PHE A 185 6.98 9.49 -4.39
CA PHE A 185 6.27 10.30 -3.41
C PHE A 185 4.92 9.68 -2.99
N LEU A 186 4.17 9.09 -3.92
CA LEU A 186 2.95 8.36 -3.62
C LEU A 186 3.22 7.13 -2.74
N PHE A 187 4.30 6.38 -2.95
CA PHE A 187 4.66 5.27 -2.05
C PHE A 187 4.89 5.78 -0.63
N PHE A 188 5.59 6.90 -0.45
CA PHE A 188 5.79 7.51 0.86
C PHE A 188 4.48 7.95 1.53
N LEU A 189 3.62 8.68 0.81
CA LEU A 189 2.33 9.12 1.33
C LEU A 189 1.43 7.93 1.71
N ASN A 190 1.37 6.91 0.85
CA ASN A 190 0.55 5.72 1.11
C ASN A 190 1.10 4.89 2.27
N ALA A 191 2.42 4.75 2.40
CA ALA A 191 3.07 4.06 3.51
C ALA A 191 2.79 4.74 4.86
N THR A 192 3.02 6.06 4.93
CA THR A 192 2.81 6.85 6.14
C THR A 192 1.33 6.90 6.53
N SER A 193 0.43 7.08 5.55
CA SER A 193 -1.02 7.04 5.77
C SER A 193 -1.48 5.66 6.26
N GLY A 194 -0.96 4.59 5.66
CA GLY A 194 -1.23 3.21 6.06
C GLY A 194 -0.81 2.91 7.50
N LEU A 195 0.38 3.38 7.90
CA LEU A 195 0.90 3.22 9.26
C LEU A 195 0.11 4.07 10.28
N HIS A 196 -0.26 5.29 9.90
CA HIS A 196 -1.05 6.20 10.74
C HIS A 196 -2.45 5.65 11.04
N ILE A 197 -3.13 5.07 10.05
CA ILE A 197 -4.43 4.42 10.27
C ILE A 197 -4.28 3.21 11.21
N ASN A 198 -3.19 2.44 11.05
CA ASN A 198 -2.90 1.32 11.93
C ASN A 198 -2.66 1.78 13.38
N SER A 199 -1.91 2.87 13.59
CA SER A 199 -1.66 3.43 14.92
C SER A 199 -2.92 4.01 15.56
N LEU A 200 -3.81 4.66 14.80
CA LEU A 200 -5.10 5.13 15.30
C LEU A 200 -6.03 4.00 15.72
N THR A 201 -5.96 2.84 15.05
CA THR A 201 -6.84 1.70 15.37
C THR A 201 -6.37 0.93 16.62
N GLN A 202 -5.06 0.97 16.96
CA GLN A 202 -4.48 0.33 18.16
C GLN A 202 -5.14 0.77 19.49
N PRO A 203 -5.25 2.07 19.83
CA PRO A 203 -5.84 2.52 21.09
C PRO A 203 -7.33 2.15 21.21
N TRP A 204 -8.09 2.14 20.11
CA TRP A 204 -9.50 1.77 20.12
C TRP A 204 -9.78 0.29 20.43
N ASN A 205 -8.84 -0.62 20.16
CA ASN A 205 -8.98 -2.02 20.54
C ASN A 205 -8.64 -2.25 22.02
N GLN A 206 -7.63 -1.55 22.54
CA GLN A 206 -7.29 -1.59 23.96
C GLN A 206 -8.41 -0.98 24.82
N LEU A 207 -8.95 0.17 24.40
CA LEU A 207 -10.06 0.84 25.10
C LEU A 207 -11.34 -0.03 25.13
N ARG A 208 -11.63 -0.77 24.05
CA ARG A 208 -12.73 -1.73 24.00
C ARG A 208 -12.48 -2.98 24.84
N LYS A 209 -11.24 -3.45 24.94
CA LYS A 209 -10.88 -4.57 25.81
C LYS A 209 -11.07 -4.22 27.28
N CYS A 210 -10.64 -3.04 27.72
CA CYS A 210 -10.89 -2.55 29.08
C CYS A 210 -12.39 -2.35 29.38
N ARG A 211 -13.18 -1.88 28.40
CA ARG A 211 -14.63 -1.68 28.58
C ARG A 211 -15.38 -3.00 28.79
N HIS A 212 -14.99 -4.07 28.09
CA HIS A 212 -15.61 -5.39 28.25
C HIS A 212 -15.21 -6.09 29.55
N GLU A 213 -13.99 -5.85 30.04
CA GLU A 213 -13.53 -6.39 31.33
C GLU A 213 -14.23 -5.71 32.51
N GLY A 214 -14.60 -4.43 32.38
CA GLY A 214 -15.39 -3.69 33.39
C GLY A 214 -16.89 -4.01 33.42
N THR A 215 -17.43 -4.78 32.46
CA THR A 215 -18.85 -5.20 32.43
C THR A 215 -19.08 -6.65 32.85
N SER A 216 -18.02 -7.39 33.20
CA SER A 216 -18.12 -8.78 33.70
C SER A 216 -18.06 -8.87 35.23
N LEU A 217 -18.16 -7.74 35.95
CA LEU A 217 -18.01 -7.63 37.41
C LEU A 217 -19.26 -7.05 38.12
N THR A 218 -20.42 -7.08 37.47
CA THR A 218 -21.73 -6.74 38.06
C THR A 218 -22.74 -7.82 37.70
#